data_AF-K4RAW9-F1
#
_entry.id   AF-K4RAW9-F1
#
_cell.length_a   1.000
_cell.length_b   1.000
_cell.length_c   1.000
_cell.angle_alpha   90.00
_cell.angle_beta   90.00
_cell.angle_gamma   90.00
#
_symmetry.space_group_name_H-M   'P 1'
#
loop_
_entity.id
_entity.type
_entity.pdbx_description
1 polymer ?
#
loop_
_entity_poly.entity_id
_entity_poly.type
_entity_poly.pdbx_seq_one_letter_code
_entity_poly.pdbx_strand_id
1 'polypeptide(L)'
;MKKADWRWYATGPGHAVALTRGDHAGRLVVPANHSSAPASESPDSGQEPKYYGAHAIYSDDGGRSWHLGFVEDSYEGVRNANESTAAQLPDGRLYFNARNQKGSSPGNRLDAYSSDGGASLEGRGYVEQASLNDVPLVEGSVLQVGGEGGELLFSGPSVPDDRAAMALWSSADEGRTFRKALTLSTRKAGYSDLVQIDGEGVGVLYETGTRTAYETIEFRRVPLGSL
;
A
#
# COMPACT_ATOMS: atom_id res chain seq x y z
N MET A 1 1.21 15.14 -11.05
CA MET A 1 1.12 15.07 -12.53
C MET A 1 -0.01 14.12 -12.89
N LYS A 2 -0.87 14.45 -13.85
CA LYS A 2 -2.00 13.60 -14.26
C LYS A 2 -1.96 13.45 -15.77
N LYS A 3 -1.85 12.21 -16.28
CA LYS A 3 -1.94 11.98 -17.74
C LYS A 3 -3.32 12.40 -18.25
N ALA A 4 -3.39 12.81 -19.52
CA ALA A 4 -4.60 13.38 -20.12
C ALA A 4 -5.74 12.36 -20.21
N ASP A 5 -5.41 11.10 -20.44
CA ASP A 5 -6.31 9.95 -20.53
C ASP A 5 -6.77 9.40 -19.17
N TRP A 6 -6.20 9.86 -18.06
CA TRP A 6 -6.68 9.47 -16.74
C TRP A 6 -8.02 10.13 -16.40
N ARG A 7 -8.95 9.36 -15.85
CA ARG A 7 -10.25 9.82 -15.37
C ARG A 7 -10.20 10.21 -13.90
N TRP A 8 -9.68 9.31 -13.06
CA TRP A 8 -9.48 9.53 -11.63
C TRP A 8 -7.99 9.60 -11.29
N TYR A 9 -7.66 10.32 -10.22
CA TYR A 9 -6.32 10.41 -9.66
C TYR A 9 -6.46 10.64 -8.14
N ALA A 10 -5.76 9.86 -7.32
CA ALA A 10 -5.58 10.17 -5.92
C ALA A 10 -4.17 9.81 -5.44
N THR A 11 -3.66 10.59 -4.49
CA THR A 11 -2.45 10.26 -3.71
C THR A 11 -2.87 9.48 -2.47
N GLY A 12 -2.20 8.38 -2.17
CA GLY A 12 -2.52 7.53 -1.02
C GLY A 12 -3.89 6.83 -1.15
N PRO A 13 -4.59 6.57 -0.02
CA PRO A 13 -4.39 7.17 1.31
C PRO A 13 -3.23 6.57 2.12
N GLY A 14 -2.96 7.13 3.31
CA GLY A 14 -1.87 6.73 4.21
C GLY A 14 -0.76 7.77 4.26
N HIS A 15 0.50 7.29 4.16
CA HIS A 15 1.69 8.14 4.21
C HIS A 15 2.58 8.00 2.96
N ALA A 16 3.50 8.97 2.83
CA ALA A 16 4.59 8.97 1.86
C ALA A 16 5.91 8.55 2.53
N VAL A 17 6.90 8.15 1.74
CA VAL A 17 8.22 7.75 2.25
C VAL A 17 9.26 8.81 1.87
N ALA A 18 10.05 9.24 2.84
CA ALA A 18 11.31 9.96 2.59
C ALA A 18 12.45 8.94 2.60
N LEU A 19 13.14 8.80 1.46
CA LEU A 19 14.24 7.85 1.34
C LEU A 19 15.42 8.33 2.17
N THR A 20 16.00 7.42 2.97
CA THR A 20 17.11 7.73 3.88
C THR A 20 18.40 7.00 3.53
N ARG A 21 18.33 6.07 2.58
CA ARG A 21 19.43 5.17 2.16
C ARG A 21 19.50 5.08 0.64
N GLY A 22 20.68 4.72 0.14
CA GLY A 22 20.96 4.54 -1.29
C GLY A 22 21.12 5.84 -2.07
N ASP A 23 21.25 5.72 -3.39
CA ASP A 23 21.55 6.83 -4.32
C ASP A 23 20.43 7.90 -4.39
N HIS A 24 19.25 7.57 -3.87
CA HIS A 24 18.09 8.44 -3.85
C HIS A 24 17.76 8.98 -2.45
N ALA A 25 18.69 8.93 -1.49
CA ALA A 25 18.50 9.51 -0.17
C ALA A 25 18.10 11.00 -0.26
N GLY A 26 17.04 11.38 0.46
CA GLY A 26 16.40 12.70 0.40
C GLY A 26 15.18 12.78 -0.53
N ARG A 27 15.00 11.82 -1.44
CA ARG A 27 13.82 11.76 -2.30
C ARG A 27 12.56 11.49 -1.48
N LEU A 28 11.49 12.23 -1.78
CA LEU A 28 10.14 11.93 -1.31
C LEU A 28 9.43 11.06 -2.35
N VAL A 29 8.76 10.00 -1.93
CA VAL A 29 7.98 9.11 -2.80
C VAL A 29 6.58 8.97 -2.26
N VAL A 30 5.59 9.25 -3.10
CA VAL A 30 4.17 9.16 -2.78
C VAL A 30 3.53 8.08 -3.66
N PRO A 31 3.09 6.94 -3.08
CA PRO A 31 2.27 5.98 -3.80
C PRO A 31 0.89 6.57 -4.07
N ALA A 32 0.35 6.28 -5.25
CA ALA A 32 -0.84 6.90 -5.79
C ALA A 32 -1.59 5.93 -6.72
N ASN A 33 -2.81 6.28 -7.06
CA ASN A 33 -3.67 5.49 -7.94
C ASN A 33 -4.38 6.38 -8.95
N HIS A 34 -4.84 5.75 -10.02
CA HIS A 34 -5.59 6.39 -11.08
C HIS A 34 -6.62 5.43 -11.66
N SER A 35 -7.51 5.97 -12.48
CA SER A 35 -8.24 5.15 -13.45
C SER A 35 -8.06 5.73 -14.84
N SER A 36 -8.05 4.87 -15.85
CA SER A 36 -7.92 5.28 -17.24
C SER A 36 -9.26 5.42 -17.94
N ALA A 37 -9.30 6.28 -18.95
CA ALA A 37 -10.39 6.31 -19.90
C ALA A 37 -10.32 5.09 -20.82
N PRO A 38 -11.46 4.46 -21.10
CA PRO A 38 -11.50 3.41 -22.09
C PRO A 38 -11.22 4.02 -23.48
N ALA A 39 -10.77 3.20 -24.43
CA ALA A 39 -10.67 3.63 -25.83
C ALA A 39 -12.02 4.16 -26.33
N SER A 40 -12.02 5.10 -27.28
CA SER A 40 -13.23 5.81 -27.73
C SER A 40 -14.35 4.90 -28.24
N GLU A 41 -13.99 3.76 -28.83
CA GLU A 41 -14.93 2.76 -29.36
C GLU A 41 -15.35 1.71 -28.33
N SER A 42 -14.84 1.78 -27.11
CA SER A 42 -15.19 0.84 -26.05
C SER A 42 -16.63 1.10 -25.58
N PRO A 43 -17.43 0.05 -25.32
CA PRO A 43 -18.73 0.20 -24.68
C PRO A 43 -18.62 0.51 -23.17
N ASP A 44 -17.41 0.42 -22.62
CA ASP A 44 -17.17 0.58 -21.19
C ASP A 44 -17.29 2.04 -20.74
N SER A 45 -17.70 2.23 -19.49
CA SER A 45 -17.81 3.55 -18.87
C SER A 45 -16.47 4.07 -18.32
N GLY A 46 -15.46 3.19 -18.22
CA GLY A 46 -14.18 3.42 -17.55
C GLY A 46 -14.24 3.24 -16.02
N GLN A 47 -15.41 2.95 -15.44
CA GLN A 47 -15.58 2.72 -14.00
C GLN A 47 -15.34 1.25 -13.61
N GLU A 48 -15.19 0.40 -14.62
CA GLU A 48 -14.94 -1.02 -14.48
C GLU A 48 -13.57 -1.24 -13.80
N PRO A 49 -13.44 -2.26 -12.95
CA PRO A 49 -12.23 -2.41 -12.15
C PRO A 49 -10.93 -2.58 -12.96
N LYS A 50 -11.02 -3.13 -14.17
CA LYS A 50 -9.88 -3.29 -15.07
C LYS A 50 -9.20 -1.97 -15.46
N TYR A 51 -9.87 -0.83 -15.31
CA TYR A 51 -9.28 0.48 -15.62
C TYR A 51 -8.53 1.12 -14.47
N TYR A 52 -8.50 0.50 -13.28
CA TYR A 52 -7.69 0.98 -12.18
C TYR A 52 -6.21 0.67 -12.40
N GLY A 53 -5.37 1.64 -12.08
CA GLY A 53 -3.93 1.49 -12.07
C GLY A 53 -3.32 2.18 -10.85
N ALA A 54 -2.07 1.83 -10.56
CA ALA A 54 -1.25 2.48 -9.54
C ALA A 54 -0.12 3.26 -10.20
N HIS A 55 0.42 4.25 -9.49
CA HIS A 55 1.62 4.97 -9.91
C HIS A 55 2.33 5.53 -8.68
N ALA A 56 3.58 5.93 -8.83
CA ALA A 56 4.24 6.79 -7.86
C ALA A 56 4.42 8.20 -8.43
N ILE A 57 4.47 9.19 -7.54
CA ILE A 57 5.13 10.45 -7.81
C ILE A 57 6.29 10.62 -6.85
N TYR A 58 7.37 11.26 -7.31
CA TYR A 58 8.52 11.51 -6.45
C TYR A 58 9.08 12.92 -6.62
N SER A 59 9.80 13.38 -5.61
CA SER A 59 10.43 14.70 -5.57
C SER A 59 11.84 14.60 -5.00
N ASP A 60 12.79 15.19 -5.70
CA ASP A 60 14.21 15.24 -5.31
C ASP A 60 14.63 16.60 -4.68
N ASP A 61 13.71 17.56 -4.60
CA ASP A 61 14.00 18.94 -4.20
C ASP A 61 13.21 19.41 -2.97
N GLY A 62 12.79 18.44 -2.13
CA GLY A 62 12.03 18.68 -0.91
C GLY A 62 10.55 18.98 -1.15
N GLY A 63 9.98 18.46 -2.23
CA GLY A 63 8.55 18.61 -2.56
C GLY A 63 8.21 19.85 -3.37
N ARG A 64 9.21 20.59 -3.91
CA ARG A 64 8.98 21.80 -4.71
C ARG A 64 8.56 21.46 -6.13
N SER A 65 9.17 20.43 -6.72
CA SER A 65 8.76 19.86 -8.00
C SER A 65 8.58 18.34 -7.87
N TRP A 66 7.74 17.79 -8.76
CA TRP A 66 7.32 16.40 -8.70
C TRP A 66 7.41 15.75 -10.08
N HIS A 67 7.96 14.54 -10.10
CA HIS A 67 8.08 13.67 -11.26
C HIS A 67 7.08 12.52 -11.16
N LEU A 68 6.66 12.00 -12.31
CA LEU A 68 5.85 10.79 -12.39
C LEU A 68 6.85 9.64 -12.39
N GLY A 69 6.69 8.73 -11.44
CA GLY A 69 7.46 7.49 -11.36
C GLY A 69 6.84 6.41 -12.21
N PHE A 70 6.84 5.19 -11.69
CA PHE A 70 6.21 4.07 -12.38
C PHE A 70 4.73 4.38 -12.63
N VAL A 71 4.20 3.81 -13.70
CA VAL A 71 2.76 3.75 -13.98
C VAL A 71 2.44 2.30 -14.25
N GLU A 72 1.56 1.71 -13.44
CA GLU A 72 0.97 0.42 -13.74
C GLU A 72 -0.34 0.64 -14.50
N ASP A 73 -0.29 0.36 -15.80
CA ASP A 73 -1.35 0.61 -16.78
C ASP A 73 -1.64 -0.59 -17.68
N SER A 74 -1.40 -1.82 -17.18
CA SER A 74 -1.70 -3.05 -17.93
C SER A 74 -3.18 -3.17 -18.29
N TYR A 75 -4.07 -2.75 -17.38
CA TYR A 75 -5.53 -2.77 -17.53
C TYR A 75 -6.12 -4.12 -18.00
N GLU A 76 -5.43 -5.22 -17.69
CA GLU A 76 -5.80 -6.57 -18.13
C GLU A 76 -6.99 -7.15 -17.35
N GLY A 77 -7.40 -6.50 -16.26
CA GLY A 77 -8.46 -7.00 -15.38
C GLY A 77 -8.01 -8.10 -14.41
N VAL A 78 -6.77 -8.58 -14.53
CA VAL A 78 -6.19 -9.63 -13.67
C VAL A 78 -5.72 -9.03 -12.35
N ARG A 79 -4.91 -7.98 -12.41
CA ARG A 79 -4.36 -7.26 -11.25
C ARG A 79 -4.71 -5.79 -11.38
N ASN A 80 -5.72 -5.37 -10.63
CA ASN A 80 -6.26 -4.02 -10.73
C ASN A 80 -5.71 -3.19 -9.57
N ALA A 81 -4.42 -2.84 -9.63
CA ALA A 81 -3.78 -2.07 -8.58
C ALA A 81 -4.52 -0.73 -8.35
N ASN A 82 -4.75 -0.39 -7.08
CA ASN A 82 -5.50 0.79 -6.70
C ASN A 82 -4.79 1.47 -5.50
N GLU A 83 -5.50 1.77 -4.40
CA GLU A 83 -4.94 2.35 -3.18
C GLU A 83 -3.67 1.62 -2.76
N SER A 84 -2.56 2.36 -2.70
CA SER A 84 -1.22 1.81 -2.53
C SER A 84 -0.44 2.56 -1.46
N THR A 85 0.47 1.82 -0.83
CA THR A 85 1.37 2.27 0.24
C THR A 85 2.78 1.77 -0.05
N ALA A 86 3.79 2.36 0.59
CA ALA A 86 5.19 2.04 0.30
C ALA A 86 6.05 2.10 1.56
N ALA A 87 7.14 1.32 1.59
CA ALA A 87 8.15 1.36 2.64
C ALA A 87 9.55 1.22 2.03
N GLN A 88 10.54 1.90 2.60
CA GLN A 88 11.95 1.68 2.22
C GLN A 88 12.53 0.52 3.03
N LEU A 89 12.93 -0.53 2.32
CA LEU A 89 13.57 -1.74 2.86
C LEU A 89 15.00 -1.46 3.36
N PRO A 90 15.59 -2.38 4.16
CA PRO A 90 16.96 -2.25 4.64
C PRO A 90 18.00 -2.11 3.52
N ASP A 91 17.83 -2.85 2.43
CA ASP A 91 18.73 -2.82 1.26
C ASP A 91 18.59 -1.57 0.37
N GLY A 92 17.67 -0.65 0.73
CA GLY A 92 17.43 0.60 0.02
C GLY A 92 16.33 0.54 -1.04
N ARG A 93 15.87 -0.66 -1.43
CA ARG A 93 14.72 -0.81 -2.32
C ARG A 93 13.45 -0.27 -1.67
N LEU A 94 12.47 0.07 -2.51
CA LEU A 94 11.11 0.32 -2.07
C LEU A 94 10.28 -0.95 -2.23
N TYR A 95 9.54 -1.30 -1.19
CA TYR A 95 8.42 -2.23 -1.26
C TYR A 95 7.13 -1.44 -1.45
N PHE A 96 6.38 -1.74 -2.48
CA PHE A 96 5.04 -1.19 -2.71
C PHE A 96 3.99 -2.25 -2.42
N ASN A 97 2.95 -1.87 -1.70
CA ASN A 97 1.77 -2.69 -1.48
C ASN A 97 0.55 -2.01 -2.10
N ALA A 98 -0.35 -2.76 -2.73
CA ALA A 98 -1.54 -2.19 -3.34
C ALA A 98 -2.78 -3.06 -3.11
N ARG A 99 -3.94 -2.41 -3.02
CA ARG A 99 -5.24 -3.07 -3.07
C ARG A 99 -5.47 -3.60 -4.47
N ASN A 100 -5.75 -4.90 -4.59
CA ASN A 100 -6.22 -5.51 -5.83
C ASN A 100 -7.71 -5.23 -5.99
N GLN A 101 -8.07 -4.19 -6.75
CA GLN A 101 -9.44 -3.74 -6.88
C GLN A 101 -10.27 -4.66 -7.76
N LYS A 102 -10.81 -5.74 -7.16
CA LYS A 102 -11.65 -6.73 -7.87
C LYS A 102 -10.96 -7.31 -9.12
N GLY A 103 -9.65 -7.54 -9.03
CA GLY A 103 -8.92 -8.30 -10.04
C GLY A 103 -9.38 -9.77 -10.06
N SER A 104 -9.18 -10.45 -11.18
CA SER A 104 -9.48 -11.89 -11.27
C SER A 104 -8.40 -12.77 -10.64
N SER A 105 -7.23 -12.22 -10.30
CA SER A 105 -6.21 -12.94 -9.55
C SER A 105 -6.64 -13.26 -8.11
N PRO A 106 -6.11 -14.34 -7.50
CA PRO A 106 -6.40 -14.66 -6.10
C PRO A 106 -5.96 -13.57 -5.13
N GLY A 107 -6.78 -13.34 -4.09
CA GLY A 107 -6.47 -12.41 -3.00
C GLY A 107 -6.70 -10.94 -3.33
N ASN A 108 -6.62 -10.10 -2.29
CA ASN A 108 -6.94 -8.67 -2.37
C ASN A 108 -5.72 -7.75 -2.25
N ARG A 109 -4.51 -8.29 -2.08
CA ARG A 109 -3.26 -7.51 -1.98
C ARG A 109 -2.31 -7.86 -3.11
N LEU A 110 -1.64 -6.84 -3.62
CA LEU A 110 -0.55 -6.94 -4.57
C LEU A 110 0.70 -6.33 -3.96
N ASP A 111 1.87 -6.77 -4.42
CA ASP A 111 3.14 -6.13 -4.11
C ASP A 111 4.07 -6.02 -5.31
N ALA A 112 5.01 -5.08 -5.22
CA ALA A 112 6.06 -4.85 -6.19
C ALA A 112 7.27 -4.21 -5.51
N TYR A 113 8.42 -4.27 -6.17
CA TYR A 113 9.66 -3.67 -5.70
C TYR A 113 10.14 -2.58 -6.66
N SER A 114 10.92 -1.63 -6.17
CA SER A 114 11.63 -0.64 -6.98
C SER A 114 13.03 -0.39 -6.43
N SER A 115 14.03 -0.51 -7.29
CA SER A 115 15.45 -0.23 -6.97
C SER A 115 15.88 1.20 -7.33
N ASP A 116 15.04 1.98 -8.01
CA ASP A 116 15.38 3.31 -8.55
C ASP A 116 14.58 4.45 -7.88
N GLY A 117 14.20 4.24 -6.62
CA GLY A 117 13.49 5.22 -5.81
C GLY A 117 12.08 5.53 -6.33
N GLY A 118 11.38 4.53 -6.87
CA GLY A 118 10.00 4.62 -7.32
C GLY A 118 9.82 5.08 -8.77
N ALA A 119 10.90 5.23 -9.53
CA ALA A 119 10.84 5.66 -10.93
C ALA A 119 10.34 4.53 -11.85
N SER A 120 10.67 3.27 -11.55
CA SER A 120 10.14 2.07 -12.21
C SER A 120 9.90 0.94 -11.20
N LEU A 121 9.07 -0.03 -11.59
CA LEU A 121 8.91 -1.28 -10.84
C LEU A 121 9.83 -2.36 -11.42
N GLU A 122 10.34 -3.22 -10.55
CA GLU A 122 11.14 -4.39 -10.92
C GLU A 122 10.28 -5.46 -11.61
N GLY A 123 10.94 -6.28 -12.43
CA GLY A 123 10.33 -7.46 -13.03
C GLY A 123 9.09 -7.16 -13.87
N ARG A 124 7.95 -7.74 -13.49
CA ARG A 124 6.65 -7.57 -14.17
C ARG A 124 5.73 -6.57 -13.46
N GLY A 125 6.24 -5.78 -12.54
CA GLY A 125 5.43 -4.90 -11.70
C GLY A 125 4.68 -5.68 -10.61
N TYR A 126 3.43 -5.28 -10.35
CA TYR A 126 2.63 -5.86 -9.27
C TYR A 126 2.31 -7.34 -9.48
N VAL A 127 2.50 -8.12 -8.42
CA VAL A 127 2.14 -9.54 -8.31
C VAL A 127 1.28 -9.78 -7.06
N GLU A 128 0.62 -10.93 -6.96
CA GLU A 128 -0.23 -11.29 -5.83
C GLU A 128 0.58 -11.48 -4.54
N GLN A 129 0.19 -10.81 -3.46
CA GLN A 129 0.76 -11.04 -2.14
C GLN A 129 0.01 -12.16 -1.43
N ALA A 130 0.36 -13.40 -1.75
CA ALA A 130 -0.39 -14.59 -1.35
C ALA A 130 -0.47 -14.81 0.17
N SER A 131 0.47 -14.28 0.95
CA SER A 131 0.48 -14.47 2.40
C SER A 131 -0.47 -13.53 3.17
N LEU A 132 -0.93 -12.44 2.53
CA LEU A 132 -1.96 -11.53 3.07
C LEU A 132 -3.38 -11.95 2.64
N ASN A 133 -3.63 -13.27 2.60
CA ASN A 133 -4.86 -13.87 2.07
C ASN A 133 -6.12 -13.58 2.89
N ASP A 134 -5.96 -13.19 4.15
CA ASP A 134 -7.09 -12.85 5.03
C ASP A 134 -7.53 -11.39 4.90
N VAL A 135 -6.81 -10.55 4.15
CA VAL A 135 -7.11 -9.13 4.04
C VAL A 135 -8.27 -8.94 3.04
N PRO A 136 -9.36 -8.25 3.41
CA PRO A 136 -10.48 -7.99 2.52
C PRO A 136 -10.16 -6.86 1.53
N LEU A 137 -11.13 -6.52 0.69
CA LEU A 137 -11.02 -5.44 -0.28
C LEU A 137 -11.06 -4.04 0.40
N VAL A 138 -9.90 -3.57 0.89
CA VAL A 138 -9.72 -2.32 1.66
C VAL A 138 -8.30 -1.79 1.51
N GLU A 139 -8.07 -0.51 1.82
CA GLU A 139 -6.72 0.04 1.98
C GLU A 139 -5.97 -0.65 3.13
N GLY A 140 -4.64 -0.65 3.06
CA GLY A 140 -3.77 -1.10 4.15
C GLY A 140 -2.38 -0.46 4.03
N SER A 141 -1.71 -0.33 5.18
CA SER A 141 -0.46 0.41 5.30
C SER A 141 0.73 -0.52 5.51
N VAL A 142 1.89 -0.14 4.97
CA VAL A 142 3.16 -0.84 5.17
C VAL A 142 4.20 0.10 5.77
N LEU A 143 5.04 -0.43 6.66
CA LEU A 143 6.11 0.35 7.28
C LEU A 143 7.27 -0.56 7.66
N GLN A 144 8.49 -0.19 7.24
CA GLN A 144 9.71 -0.81 7.74
C GLN A 144 10.03 -0.22 9.11
N VAL A 145 10.00 -1.04 10.16
CA VAL A 145 10.31 -0.62 11.53
C VAL A 145 11.64 -1.20 11.99
N GLY A 146 12.20 -0.69 13.09
CA GLY A 146 13.39 -1.29 13.73
C GLY A 146 14.73 -1.12 12.97
N GLY A 147 14.77 -0.29 11.93
CA GLY A 147 15.99 0.02 11.17
C GLY A 147 16.47 -1.15 10.29
N GLU A 148 17.79 -1.27 10.11
CA GLU A 148 18.40 -2.26 9.20
C GLU A 148 18.18 -3.73 9.60
N GLY A 149 17.87 -4.00 10.87
CA GLY A 149 17.58 -5.34 11.38
C GLY A 149 16.13 -5.58 11.76
N GLY A 150 15.23 -4.64 11.45
CA GLY A 150 13.83 -4.76 11.83
C GLY A 150 12.96 -5.38 10.75
N GLU A 151 11.66 -5.48 11.04
CA GLU A 151 10.69 -6.17 10.19
C GLU A 151 9.89 -5.17 9.34
N LEU A 152 9.39 -5.65 8.21
CA LEU A 152 8.38 -4.95 7.43
C LEU A 152 7.01 -5.30 8.01
N LEU A 153 6.28 -4.29 8.46
CA LEU A 153 4.92 -4.46 8.97
C LEU A 153 3.89 -4.11 7.91
N PHE A 154 2.76 -4.80 7.95
CA PHE A 154 1.52 -4.44 7.25
C PHE A 154 0.37 -4.32 8.25
N SER A 155 -0.48 -3.31 8.11
CA SER A 155 -1.73 -3.19 8.88
C SER A 155 -2.96 -3.25 7.99
N GLY A 156 -3.97 -3.96 8.44
CA GLY A 156 -5.28 -3.96 7.81
C GLY A 156 -6.28 -4.89 8.50
N PRO A 157 -7.59 -4.74 8.20
CA PRO A 157 -8.61 -5.74 8.53
C PRO A 157 -8.19 -7.12 8.02
N SER A 158 -8.49 -8.18 8.76
CA SER A 158 -7.95 -9.51 8.48
C SER A 158 -8.99 -10.62 8.61
N VAL A 159 -10.16 -10.34 8.03
CA VAL A 159 -11.23 -11.30 7.72
C VAL A 159 -11.52 -11.20 6.21
N PRO A 160 -11.34 -12.28 5.41
CA PRO A 160 -11.32 -12.20 3.94
C PRO A 160 -12.52 -11.47 3.30
N ASP A 161 -13.70 -11.66 3.86
CA ASP A 161 -14.97 -11.16 3.32
C ASP A 161 -15.61 -10.05 4.17
N ASP A 162 -14.91 -9.53 5.19
CA ASP A 162 -15.45 -8.52 6.08
C ASP A 162 -14.39 -7.50 6.50
N ARG A 163 -14.77 -6.22 6.48
CA ARG A 163 -13.98 -5.12 7.02
C ARG A 163 -14.03 -5.16 8.54
N ALA A 164 -13.30 -6.11 9.11
CA ALA A 164 -13.26 -6.42 10.53
C ALA A 164 -11.90 -6.97 10.95
N ALA A 165 -11.70 -6.98 12.26
CA ALA A 165 -10.51 -7.49 12.93
C ALA A 165 -9.20 -6.86 12.44
N MET A 166 -8.99 -5.58 12.76
CA MET A 166 -7.72 -4.88 12.47
C MET A 166 -6.55 -5.69 13.04
N ALA A 167 -5.57 -5.99 12.20
CA ALA A 167 -4.40 -6.77 12.58
C ALA A 167 -3.11 -6.16 12.04
N LEU A 168 -2.01 -6.52 12.69
CA LEU A 168 -0.65 -6.34 12.24
C LEU A 168 -0.12 -7.66 11.69
N TRP A 169 0.51 -7.57 10.53
CA TRP A 169 1.26 -8.63 9.89
C TRP A 169 2.73 -8.23 9.85
N SER A 170 3.61 -9.20 9.96
CA SER A 170 5.05 -8.98 9.96
C SER A 170 5.73 -9.84 8.90
N SER A 171 6.74 -9.27 8.25
CA SER A 171 7.65 -9.93 7.32
C SER A 171 9.10 -9.69 7.75
N ALA A 172 9.85 -10.79 7.89
CA ALA A 172 11.29 -10.79 8.14
C ALA A 172 12.11 -11.06 6.86
N ASP A 173 11.44 -11.21 5.72
CA ASP A 173 12.04 -11.58 4.43
C ASP A 173 11.77 -10.52 3.35
N GLU A 174 11.72 -9.25 3.77
CA GLU A 174 11.60 -8.06 2.92
C GLU A 174 10.26 -7.97 2.17
N GLY A 175 9.19 -8.55 2.72
CA GLY A 175 7.85 -8.54 2.14
C GLY A 175 7.57 -9.69 1.18
N ARG A 176 8.45 -10.69 1.09
CA ARG A 176 8.18 -11.90 0.30
C ARG A 176 7.03 -12.70 0.93
N THR A 177 7.04 -12.84 2.25
CA THR A 177 5.94 -13.46 3.02
C THR A 177 5.64 -12.69 4.30
N PHE A 178 4.37 -12.72 4.70
CA PHE A 178 3.86 -12.11 5.92
C PHE A 178 3.21 -13.17 6.82
N ARG A 179 3.45 -13.06 8.11
CA ARG A 179 2.70 -13.78 9.16
C ARG A 179 1.79 -12.81 9.89
N LYS A 180 0.57 -13.24 10.25
CA LYS A 180 -0.30 -12.45 11.13
C LYS A 180 0.31 -12.43 12.54
N ALA A 181 0.84 -11.29 12.96
CA ALA A 181 1.55 -11.14 14.22
C ALA A 181 0.57 -10.88 15.38
N LEU A 182 -0.39 -9.98 15.17
CA LEU A 182 -1.29 -9.54 16.24
C LEU A 182 -2.64 -9.05 15.68
N THR A 183 -3.74 -9.52 16.26
CA THR A 183 -5.08 -8.93 16.03
C THR A 183 -5.37 -7.89 17.11
N LEU A 184 -5.50 -6.61 16.74
CA LEU A 184 -5.65 -5.48 17.67
C LEU A 184 -7.05 -5.38 18.29
N SER A 185 -8.05 -5.83 17.54
CA SER A 185 -9.48 -5.82 17.91
C SER A 185 -10.22 -6.82 17.03
N THR A 186 -11.40 -7.29 17.45
CA THR A 186 -12.31 -8.09 16.62
C THR A 186 -13.48 -7.28 16.05
N ARG A 187 -13.52 -5.97 16.30
CA ARG A 187 -14.54 -5.04 15.80
C ARG A 187 -14.46 -4.81 14.29
N LYS A 188 -15.43 -4.07 13.73
CA LYS A 188 -15.31 -3.54 12.38
C LYS A 188 -14.06 -2.67 12.26
N ALA A 189 -13.41 -2.76 11.12
CA ALA A 189 -12.12 -2.15 10.88
C ALA A 189 -12.03 -1.74 9.41
N GLY A 190 -11.60 -0.51 9.15
CA GLY A 190 -11.47 0.05 7.81
C GLY A 190 -10.01 0.37 7.51
N TYR A 191 -9.77 1.58 7.02
CA TYR A 191 -8.46 2.03 6.59
C TYR A 191 -7.53 2.13 7.81
N SER A 192 -6.22 2.03 7.57
CA SER A 192 -5.23 2.11 8.64
C SER A 192 -3.95 2.75 8.19
N ASP A 193 -3.22 3.37 9.11
CA ASP A 193 -1.88 3.85 8.85
C ASP A 193 -0.92 3.56 10.01
N LEU A 194 0.34 3.28 9.65
CA LEU A 194 1.41 2.91 10.56
C LEU A 194 2.38 4.08 10.77
N VAL A 195 2.89 4.20 11.98
CA VAL A 195 4.01 5.11 12.29
C VAL A 195 4.91 4.49 13.35
N GLN A 196 6.23 4.56 13.17
CA GLN A 196 7.14 4.19 14.25
C GLN A 196 7.19 5.37 15.24
N ILE A 197 6.78 5.13 16.48
CA ILE A 197 6.69 6.19 17.51
C ILE A 197 8.06 6.46 18.11
N ASP A 198 8.81 5.39 18.38
CA ASP A 198 10.13 5.39 19.00
C ASP A 198 10.88 4.09 18.66
N GLY A 199 11.99 3.81 19.34
CA GLY A 199 12.78 2.59 19.11
C GLY A 199 12.09 1.28 19.52
N GLU A 200 11.00 1.33 20.29
CA GLU A 200 10.37 0.17 20.91
C GLU A 200 8.88 0.01 20.55
N GLY A 201 8.26 1.01 19.92
CA GLY A 201 6.83 1.03 19.68
C GLY A 201 6.41 1.49 18.28
N VAL A 202 5.38 0.82 17.76
CA VAL A 202 4.66 1.22 16.55
C VAL A 202 3.26 1.73 16.91
N GLY A 203 2.84 2.80 16.24
CA GLY A 203 1.50 3.36 16.30
C GLY A 203 0.67 2.89 15.12
N VAL A 204 -0.60 2.58 15.37
CA VAL A 204 -1.59 2.20 14.36
C VAL A 204 -2.79 3.11 14.51
N LEU A 205 -3.05 3.95 13.51
CA LEU A 205 -4.26 4.77 13.42
C LEU A 205 -5.23 4.08 12.47
N TYR A 206 -6.47 3.80 12.86
CA TYR A 206 -7.39 3.08 11.98
C TYR A 206 -8.87 3.39 12.22
N GLU A 207 -9.66 3.26 11.16
CA GLU A 207 -11.12 3.36 11.22
C GLU A 207 -11.73 2.14 11.91
N THR A 208 -12.64 2.34 12.86
CA THR A 208 -13.28 1.24 13.60
C THR A 208 -14.67 1.59 14.13
N GLY A 209 -15.43 0.57 14.50
CA GLY A 209 -16.74 0.72 15.13
C GLY A 209 -17.37 -0.62 15.48
N THR A 210 -18.52 -0.58 16.14
CA THR A 210 -19.26 -1.78 16.54
C THR A 210 -20.11 -2.30 15.39
N ARG A 211 -20.84 -1.41 14.68
CA ARG A 211 -21.74 -1.82 13.58
C ARG A 211 -21.10 -1.68 12.22
N THR A 212 -20.31 -0.63 12.01
CA THR A 212 -19.60 -0.35 10.75
C THR A 212 -18.18 0.11 11.06
N ALA A 213 -17.29 0.04 10.08
CA ALA A 213 -15.92 0.53 10.23
C ALA A 213 -15.85 2.07 10.31
N TYR A 214 -16.91 2.78 9.93
CA TYR A 214 -16.91 4.23 9.72
C TYR A 214 -17.46 5.03 10.92
N GLU A 215 -17.46 4.44 12.11
CA GLU A 215 -18.03 5.10 13.30
C GLU A 215 -17.01 5.98 14.03
N THR A 216 -15.75 5.53 14.13
CA THR A 216 -14.69 6.21 14.89
C THR A 216 -13.32 5.96 14.27
N ILE A 217 -12.33 6.76 14.65
CA ILE A 217 -10.91 6.50 14.39
C ILE A 217 -10.22 6.22 15.73
N GLU A 218 -9.41 5.18 15.79
CA GLU A 218 -8.67 4.77 16.98
C GLU A 218 -7.17 4.79 16.74
N PHE A 219 -6.41 5.22 17.73
CA PHE A 219 -4.95 5.11 17.75
C PHE A 219 -4.51 4.08 18.79
N ARG A 220 -3.70 3.10 18.38
CA ARG A 220 -3.13 2.06 19.23
C ARG A 220 -1.61 2.12 19.21
N ARG A 221 -0.99 2.05 20.38
CA ARG A 221 0.46 1.83 20.51
C ARG A 221 0.71 0.34 20.76
N VAL A 222 1.64 -0.25 20.03
CA VAL A 222 2.00 -1.65 20.13
C VAL A 222 3.52 -1.76 20.31
N PRO A 223 4.01 -2.44 21.36
CA PRO A 223 5.44 -2.70 21.51
C PRO A 223 5.96 -3.62 20.40
N LEU A 224 7.07 -3.26 19.76
CA LEU A 224 7.71 -4.07 18.72
C LEU A 224 8.11 -5.45 19.22
N GLY A 225 8.56 -5.57 20.48
CA GLY A 225 8.90 -6.86 21.09
C GLY A 225 7.70 -7.81 21.31
N SER A 226 6.48 -7.38 21.00
CA SER A 226 5.28 -8.22 21.04
C SER A 226 4.83 -8.74 19.67
N LEU A 227 5.53 -8.33 18.60
CA LEU A 227 5.19 -8.65 17.20
C LEU A 227 6.00 -9.84 16.68
#